data_AF-R5MWZ2-F1
#
_entry.id   AF-R5MWZ2-F1
#
_cell.length_a   1.000
_cell.length_b   1.000
_cell.length_c   1.000
_cell.angle_alpha   90.00
_cell.angle_beta   90.00
_cell.angle_gamma   90.00
#
_symmetry.space_group_name_H-M   'P 1'
#
loop_
_entity.id
_entity.type
_entity.pdbx_description
1 polymer ?
#
loop_
_entity_poly.entity_id
_entity_poly.type
_entity_poly.pdbx_seq_one_letter_code
_entity_poly.pdbx_strand_id
1 'polypeptide(L)'
;MNEEEINHYKTIVGAYYGVILMDEYPLKAYVLKNLENLGNNYCQNKNINSEEIKKFVSQKVAKKVKLQDALYILNELDEDKELLHLIKRKIREIDSEEN
;
A
#
# COMPACT_ATOMS: atom_id res chain seq x y z
N MET A 1 6.42 -15.81 16.16
CA MET A 1 5.83 -14.85 15.22
C MET A 1 6.98 -14.01 14.69
N ASN A 2 7.33 -14.11 13.41
CA ASN A 2 8.44 -13.32 12.89
C ASN A 2 7.94 -11.88 12.68
N GLU A 3 8.59 -10.91 13.33
CA GLU A 3 8.26 -9.49 13.24
C GLU A 3 8.38 -8.98 11.80
N GLU A 4 9.33 -9.53 11.04
CA GLU A 4 9.50 -9.23 9.61
C GLU A 4 8.26 -9.59 8.80
N GLU A 5 7.61 -10.71 9.12
CA GLU A 5 6.43 -11.15 8.37
C GLU A 5 5.25 -10.21 8.58
N ILE A 6 5.07 -9.72 9.80
CA ILE A 6 4.05 -8.72 10.14
C ILE A 6 4.35 -7.40 9.47
N ASN A 7 5.62 -6.97 9.49
CA ASN A 7 6.01 -5.71 8.88
C ASN A 7 5.81 -5.74 7.37
N HIS A 8 6.17 -6.84 6.70
CA HIS A 8 5.89 -6.99 5.27
C HIS A 8 4.37 -7.02 4.98
N TYR A 9 3.56 -7.68 5.82
CA TYR A 9 2.11 -7.62 5.65
C TYR A 9 1.55 -6.21 5.85
N LYS A 10 2.06 -5.45 6.83
CA LYS A 10 1.72 -4.03 7.01
C LYS A 10 2.06 -3.23 5.76
N THR A 11 3.20 -3.48 5.11
CA THR A 11 3.59 -2.82 3.85
C THR A 11 2.63 -3.17 2.71
N ILE A 12 2.19 -4.43 2.56
CA ILE A 12 1.17 -4.82 1.56
C ILE A 12 -0.15 -4.06 1.81
N VAL A 13 -0.61 -4.03 3.06
CA VAL A 13 -1.82 -3.30 3.44
C VAL A 13 -1.65 -1.80 3.24
N GLY A 14 -0.46 -1.26 3.54
CA GLY A 14 -0.07 0.12 3.30
C GLY A 14 -0.17 0.47 1.83
N ALA A 15 0.34 -0.40 0.95
CA ALA A 15 0.24 -0.26 -0.50
C ALA A 15 -1.21 -0.19 -0.98
N TYR A 16 -2.08 -1.07 -0.49
CA TYR A 16 -3.51 -1.03 -0.80
C TYR A 16 -4.13 0.34 -0.46
N TYR A 17 -3.89 0.83 0.76
CA TYR A 17 -4.40 2.15 1.17
C TYR A 17 -3.69 3.32 0.48
N GLY A 18 -2.47 3.15 0.01
CA GLY A 18 -1.76 4.14 -0.81
C GLY A 18 -2.41 4.27 -2.18
N VAL A 19 -2.70 3.15 -2.84
CA VAL A 19 -3.38 3.12 -4.14
C VAL A 19 -4.81 3.66 -4.06
N ILE A 20 -5.50 3.48 -2.92
CA ILE A 20 -6.83 4.10 -2.69
C ILE A 20 -6.79 5.61 -2.94
N LEU A 21 -5.70 6.28 -2.56
CA LEU A 21 -5.54 7.73 -2.69
C LEU A 21 -5.31 8.18 -4.15
N MET A 22 -5.17 7.27 -5.11
CA MET A 22 -4.87 7.59 -6.51
C MET A 22 -6.14 7.69 -7.35
N ASP A 23 -6.99 8.68 -7.06
CA ASP A 23 -8.30 8.86 -7.71
C ASP A 23 -8.24 9.07 -9.22
N GLU A 24 -7.13 9.62 -9.72
CA GLU A 24 -6.94 9.91 -11.14
C GLU A 24 -6.56 8.66 -11.97
N TYR A 25 -6.22 7.53 -11.34
CA TYR A 25 -5.71 6.37 -12.05
C TYR A 25 -6.84 5.45 -12.57
N PRO A 26 -7.02 5.26 -13.90
CA PRO A 26 -8.15 4.54 -14.46
C PRO A 26 -8.22 3.06 -14.05
N LEU A 27 -7.06 2.41 -13.91
CA LEU A 27 -6.97 0.99 -13.58
C LEU A 27 -6.87 0.73 -12.07
N LYS A 28 -7.17 1.74 -11.23
CA LYS A 28 -7.08 1.65 -9.76
C LYS A 28 -7.79 0.41 -9.21
N ALA A 29 -9.00 0.12 -9.67
CA ALA A 29 -9.79 -1.02 -9.17
C ALA A 29 -9.10 -2.38 -9.40
N TYR A 30 -8.39 -2.54 -10.53
CA TYR A 30 -7.64 -3.77 -10.82
C TYR A 30 -6.44 -3.92 -9.89
N VAL A 31 -5.67 -2.84 -9.71
CA VAL A 31 -4.51 -2.84 -8.80
C VAL A 31 -4.93 -3.10 -7.37
N LEU A 32 -6.03 -2.49 -6.90
CA LEU A 32 -6.55 -2.74 -5.56
C LEU A 32 -6.94 -4.21 -5.36
N LYS A 33 -7.57 -4.83 -6.35
CA LYS A 33 -7.91 -6.26 -6.30
C LYS A 33 -6.67 -7.15 -6.26
N ASN A 34 -5.64 -6.81 -7.03
CA ASN A 34 -4.36 -7.53 -7.01
C ASN A 34 -3.69 -7.44 -5.63
N LEU A 35 -3.66 -6.25 -5.04
CA LEU A 35 -3.10 -6.02 -3.70
C LEU A 35 -3.91 -6.71 -2.60
N GLU A 36 -5.24 -6.72 -2.70
CA GLU A 36 -6.11 -7.46 -1.78
C GLU A 36 -5.82 -8.98 -1.84
N ASN A 37 -5.73 -9.53 -3.06
CA ASN A 37 -5.36 -10.94 -3.25
C ASN A 37 -3.96 -11.24 -2.72
N LEU A 38 -2.98 -10.36 -2.97
CA LEU A 38 -1.62 -10.49 -2.45
C LEU A 38 -1.63 -10.56 -0.92
N GLY A 39 -2.34 -9.63 -0.26
CA GLY A 39 -2.46 -9.61 1.19
C GLY A 39 -3.13 -10.87 1.75
N ASN A 40 -4.27 -11.27 1.17
CA ASN A 40 -5.01 -12.45 1.60
C ASN A 40 -4.17 -13.73 1.46
N ASN A 41 -3.46 -13.90 0.34
CA ASN A 41 -2.57 -15.02 0.11
C ASN A 41 -1.38 -15.01 1.08
N TYR A 42 -0.83 -13.82 1.35
CA TYR A 42 0.30 -13.68 2.27
C TYR A 42 -0.05 -14.08 3.70
N CYS A 43 -1.25 -13.75 4.19
CA CYS A 43 -1.66 -14.07 5.56
C CYS A 43 -2.34 -15.44 5.74
N GLN A 44 -2.73 -16.13 4.66
CA GLN A 44 -3.57 -17.35 4.71
C GLN A 44 -3.04 -18.46 5.64
N ASN A 45 -1.73 -18.65 5.69
CA ASN A 45 -1.08 -19.69 6.52
C ASN A 45 -0.22 -19.10 7.64
N LYS A 46 -0.38 -17.81 7.93
CA LYS A 46 0.40 -17.10 8.95
C LYS A 46 -0.51 -16.74 10.12
N ASN A 47 0.03 -16.78 11.34
CA ASN A 47 -0.68 -16.31 12.53
C ASN A 47 -0.68 -14.78 12.62
N ILE A 48 -1.29 -14.12 11.62
CA ILE A 48 -1.34 -12.67 11.47
C ILE A 48 -2.78 -12.21 11.73
N ASN A 49 -2.95 -11.28 12.67
CA ASN A 49 -4.23 -10.61 12.88
C ASN A 49 -4.49 -9.58 11.78
N SER A 50 -5.02 -10.06 10.65
CA SER A 50 -5.25 -9.28 9.44
C SER A 50 -6.13 -8.05 9.69
N GLU A 51 -7.21 -8.22 10.47
CA GLU A 51 -8.18 -7.16 10.73
C GLU A 51 -7.59 -6.04 11.57
N GLU A 52 -6.87 -6.38 12.64
CA GLU A 52 -6.18 -5.41 13.49
C GLU A 52 -5.13 -4.61 12.70
N ILE A 53 -4.37 -5.27 11.83
CA ILE A 53 -3.39 -4.60 10.98
C ILE A 53 -4.07 -3.69 9.95
N LYS A 54 -5.13 -4.14 9.29
CA LYS A 54 -5.93 -3.30 8.36
C LYS A 54 -6.47 -2.06 9.07
N LYS A 55 -6.96 -2.20 10.30
CA LYS A 55 -7.43 -1.07 11.12
C LYS A 55 -6.29 -0.13 11.52
N PHE A 56 -5.17 -0.67 11.99
CA PHE A 56 -4.00 0.12 12.36
C PHE A 56 -3.48 0.92 11.16
N VAL A 57 -3.24 0.27 10.03
CA VAL A 57 -2.71 0.93 8.83
C VAL A 57 -3.67 2.01 8.34
N SER A 58 -4.97 1.70 8.19
CA SER A 58 -5.94 2.69 7.71
C SER A 58 -6.02 3.93 8.60
N GLN A 59 -5.99 3.78 9.92
CA GLN A 59 -6.25 4.86 10.88
C GLN A 59 -5.01 5.58 11.41
N LYS A 60 -3.87 4.89 11.52
CA LYS A 60 -2.68 5.40 12.23
C LYS A 60 -1.49 5.69 11.33
N VAL A 61 -1.37 4.99 10.21
CA VAL A 61 -0.25 5.19 9.28
C VAL A 61 -0.52 6.43 8.41
N ALA A 62 0.47 7.31 8.31
CA ALA A 62 0.39 8.55 7.55
C ALA A 62 0.14 8.28 6.05
N LYS A 63 -0.54 9.21 5.36
CA LYS A 63 -0.82 9.11 3.92
C LYS A 63 0.47 8.94 3.11
N LYS A 64 1.50 9.73 3.42
CA LYS A 64 2.82 9.64 2.78
C LYS A 64 3.43 8.24 2.89
N VAL A 65 3.39 7.65 4.09
CA VAL A 65 3.92 6.29 4.31
C VAL A 65 3.16 5.26 3.49
N LYS A 66 1.82 5.33 3.44
CA LYS A 66 1.00 4.45 2.58
C LYS A 66 1.36 4.56 1.10
N LEU A 67 1.64 5.77 0.62
CA LEU A 67 2.08 6.00 -0.76
C LEU A 67 3.49 5.46 -1.01
N GLN A 68 4.39 5.54 -0.04
CA GLN A 68 5.72 4.93 -0.11
C GLN A 68 5.64 3.40 -0.10
N ASP A 69 4.79 2.81 0.74
CA ASP A 69 4.50 1.37 0.75
C ASP A 69 3.93 0.94 -0.62
N ALA A 70 3.03 1.74 -1.21
CA ALA A 70 2.51 1.50 -2.55
C ALA A 70 3.62 1.50 -3.60
N LEU A 71 4.51 2.49 -3.59
CA LEU A 71 5.66 2.48 -4.49
C LEU A 71 6.52 1.23 -4.32
N TYR A 72 6.80 0.83 -3.09
CA TYR A 72 7.64 -0.33 -2.81
C TYR A 72 7.02 -1.61 -3.41
N ILE A 73 5.79 -1.94 -3.03
CA ILE A 73 5.12 -3.18 -3.48
C ILE A 73 4.86 -3.17 -4.98
N LEU A 74 4.41 -2.04 -5.54
CA LEU A 74 4.13 -1.97 -6.98
C LEU A 74 5.39 -2.08 -7.84
N ASN A 75 6.55 -1.62 -7.35
CA ASN A 75 7.83 -1.88 -8.03
C ASN A 75 8.21 -3.36 -7.96
N GLU A 76 7.99 -4.05 -6.84
CA GLU A 76 8.23 -5.49 -6.74
C GLU A 76 7.34 -6.31 -7.68
N LEU A 77 6.13 -5.83 -7.95
CA LEU A 77 5.17 -6.46 -8.86
C LEU A 77 5.36 -6.06 -10.34
N ASP A 78 6.32 -5.19 -10.66
CA ASP A 78 6.53 -4.61 -12.00
C ASP A 78 5.25 -4.00 -12.61
N GLU A 79 4.49 -3.29 -11.78
CA GLU A 79 3.23 -2.65 -12.15
C GLU A 79 3.43 -1.39 -13.01
N ASP A 80 2.32 -0.85 -13.52
CA ASP A 80 2.33 0.25 -14.49
C ASP A 80 3.18 1.47 -14.06
N LYS A 81 4.13 1.86 -14.93
CA LYS A 81 5.03 2.99 -14.69
C LYS A 81 4.31 4.32 -14.54
N GLU A 82 3.16 4.49 -15.17
CA GLU A 82 2.29 5.66 -15.02
C GLU A 82 1.80 5.76 -13.57
N LEU A 83 1.26 4.67 -13.02
CA LEU A 83 0.83 4.63 -11.62
C LEU A 83 1.98 4.96 -10.67
N LEU A 84 3.16 4.37 -10.89
CA LEU A 84 4.36 4.67 -10.10
C LEU A 84 4.75 6.15 -10.16
N HIS A 85 4.62 6.80 -11.33
CA HIS A 85 4.88 8.23 -11.47
C HIS A 85 3.83 9.08 -10.75
N LEU A 86 2.55 8.75 -10.87
CA LEU A 86 1.46 9.45 -10.19
C LEU A 86 1.63 9.39 -8.67
N ILE A 87 2.01 8.23 -8.13
CA ILE A 87 2.26 8.10 -6.68
C ILE A 87 3.47 8.95 -6.25
N LYS A 88 4.57 8.94 -7.02
CA LYS A 88 5.74 9.81 -6.74
C LYS A 88 5.37 11.29 -6.75
N ARG A 89 4.50 11.72 -7.68
CA ARG A 89 4.00 13.10 -7.75
C ARG A 89 3.21 13.45 -6.49
N LYS A 90 2.28 12.59 -6.08
CA LYS A 90 1.45 12.80 -4.89
C LYS A 90 2.26 12.88 -3.58
N ILE A 91 3.35 12.10 -3.46
CA ILE A 91 4.26 12.21 -2.31
C ILE A 91 4.91 13.61 -2.27
N ARG A 92 5.34 14.15 -3.42
CA ARG A 92 5.96 15.50 -3.48
C ARG A 92 4.96 16.62 -3.20
N GLU A 93 3.70 16.43 -3.59
CA GLU A 93 2.62 17.36 -3.25
C GLU A 93 2.44 17.44 -1.73
N ILE A 94 2.36 16.29 -1.05
CA ILE A 94 2.28 16.24 0.43
C ILE A 94 3.51 16.89 1.07
N ASP A 95 4.72 16.62 0.56
CA ASP A 95 5.95 17.23 1.08
C ASP A 95 5.96 18.75 0.92
N SER A 96 5.28 19.28 -0.09
CA SER A 96 5.18 20.72 -0.33
C SER A 96 4.13 21.39 0.55
N GLU A 97 3.10 20.66 0.98
CA GLU A 97 2.05 21.14 1.88
C GLU A 97 2.48 21.18 3.36
N GLU A 98 3.47 20.36 3.74
CA GLU A 98 4.02 20.30 5.11
C GLU A 98 5.09 21.36 5.40
N ASN A 99 5.53 22.13 4.38
CA ASN A 99 6.53 23.22 4.48
C ASN A 99 5.87 24.61 4.42
#